data_AF-A0A956GEW2-F1
#
_entry.id   AF-A0A956GEW2-F1
#
_cell.length_a   1.000
_cell.length_b   1.000
_cell.length_c   1.000
_cell.angle_alpha   90.00
_cell.angle_beta   90.00
_cell.angle_gamma   90.00
#
_symmetry.space_group_name_H-M   'P 1'
#
loop_
_entity.id
_entity.type
_entity.pdbx_description
1 polymer ?
#
loop_
_entity_poly.entity_id
_entity_poly.type
_entity_poly.pdbx_seq_one_letter_code
_entity_poly.pdbx_strand_id
1 'polypeptide(L)'
;MLVLPASDAFAAETLTVTFSTTPGPNPNYAPRNIVAVWVETAAGGFVKTIGRWANKRRLEMTTWVGAAGVGDTDAVMGATRTSHNGTLTAVWDMTQRGGGVAPDGAYKIRFESADRNSGASSNLFSVDFNKNGTASNNSTSGGGFNNVTLVYTGRTTPPPPPPSDAPVGPSDSGVSPADTGVVIPPDGALPADQGASSGDGGLNANVPVEGCRCDAAADSARGATGSLVLLLLLGLLWLSTRYASARRRRCSCRAPRCAP
;
A
#
# COMPACT_ATOMS: atom_id res chain seq x y z
N MET A 1 -8.19 13.28 -32.72
CA MET A 1 -8.03 11.88 -32.26
C MET A 1 -7.43 11.95 -30.86
N LEU A 2 -8.26 11.79 -29.83
CA LEU A 2 -7.83 11.80 -28.43
C LEU A 2 -7.33 10.39 -28.11
N VAL A 3 -6.02 10.21 -27.99
CA VAL A 3 -5.44 8.95 -27.54
C VAL A 3 -5.66 8.88 -26.04
N LEU A 4 -6.60 8.05 -25.59
CA LEU A 4 -6.70 7.71 -24.18
C LEU A 4 -5.48 6.85 -23.82
N PRO A 5 -4.68 7.21 -22.80
CA PRO A 5 -3.57 6.35 -22.39
C PRO A 5 -4.17 5.00 -21.97
N ALA A 6 -3.61 3.93 -22.51
CA ALA A 6 -3.89 2.58 -22.03
C ALA A 6 -3.70 2.59 -20.52
N SER A 7 -4.70 2.15 -19.79
CA SER A 7 -4.57 1.93 -18.35
C SER A 7 -3.56 0.80 -18.21
N ASP A 8 -2.29 1.13 -17.96
CA ASP A 8 -1.26 0.14 -17.69
C ASP A 8 -1.77 -0.72 -16.52
N ALA A 9 -2.15 -1.95 -16.83
CA ALA A 9 -2.41 -2.96 -15.84
C ALA A 9 -1.06 -3.26 -15.18
N PHE A 10 -0.71 -2.49 -14.15
CA PHE A 10 0.50 -2.73 -13.37
C PHE A 10 0.43 -4.17 -12.86
N ALA A 11 1.39 -4.99 -13.28
CA ALA A 11 1.59 -6.29 -12.67
C ALA A 11 1.68 -6.13 -11.16
N ALA A 12 1.02 -7.02 -10.42
CA ALA A 12 0.99 -6.99 -8.97
C ALA A 12 2.42 -7.18 -8.42
N GLU A 13 3.08 -6.08 -8.07
CA GLU A 13 4.33 -6.06 -7.34
C GLU A 13 4.06 -6.49 -5.89
N THR A 14 4.94 -7.33 -5.31
CA THR A 14 4.84 -7.71 -3.90
C THR A 14 6.21 -7.73 -3.24
N LEU A 15 6.24 -7.35 -1.96
CA LEU A 15 7.37 -7.59 -1.07
C LEU A 15 6.94 -8.58 0.00
N THR A 16 7.55 -9.76 -0.02
CA THR A 16 7.38 -10.77 1.03
C THR A 16 8.53 -10.65 2.02
N VAL A 17 8.19 -10.53 3.30
CA VAL A 17 9.15 -10.44 4.40
C VAL A 17 8.99 -11.66 5.29
N THR A 18 10.04 -12.47 5.42
CA THR A 18 10.06 -13.62 6.34
C THR A 18 11.10 -13.42 7.42
N PHE A 19 10.82 -13.81 8.66
CA PHE A 19 11.74 -13.63 9.78
C PHE A 19 11.36 -14.48 10.99
N SER A 20 12.23 -14.53 11.98
CA SER A 20 11.96 -15.06 13.32
C SER A 20 12.40 -14.04 14.37
N THR A 21 11.98 -14.20 15.63
CA THR A 21 12.33 -13.27 16.72
C THR A 21 13.05 -14.00 17.85
N THR A 22 13.79 -13.25 18.66
CA THR A 22 14.33 -13.72 19.95
C THR A 22 13.69 -12.95 21.10
N PRO A 23 13.72 -13.50 22.33
CA PRO A 23 13.39 -12.72 23.51
C PRO A 23 14.22 -11.44 23.56
N GLY A 24 13.61 -10.35 24.01
CA GLY A 24 14.29 -9.12 24.34
C GLY A 24 15.01 -9.21 25.69
N PRO A 25 15.76 -8.17 26.08
CA PRO A 25 16.52 -8.16 27.33
C PRO A 25 15.60 -8.14 28.55
N ASN A 26 15.62 -9.15 29.44
CA ASN A 26 14.72 -9.28 30.60
C ASN A 26 13.21 -9.44 30.23
N PRO A 27 12.82 -10.57 29.64
CA PRO A 27 11.48 -10.74 29.10
C PRO A 27 10.47 -11.21 30.16
N ASN A 28 9.51 -10.34 30.53
CA ASN A 28 8.50 -10.66 31.56
C ASN A 28 7.45 -11.68 31.08
N TYR A 29 7.19 -11.70 29.77
CA TYR A 29 6.16 -12.56 29.18
C TYR A 29 6.70 -13.61 28.22
N ALA A 30 8.03 -13.70 28.04
CA ALA A 30 8.60 -14.78 27.26
C ALA A 30 8.10 -16.15 27.75
N PRO A 31 7.84 -17.10 26.82
CA PRO A 31 8.14 -17.01 25.40
C PRO A 31 7.07 -16.27 24.57
N ARG A 32 5.98 -15.79 25.20
CA ARG A 32 4.91 -15.04 24.51
C ARG A 32 5.41 -13.66 24.11
N ASN A 33 5.09 -13.25 22.88
CA ASN A 33 5.46 -11.95 22.36
C ASN A 33 4.37 -11.40 21.43
N ILE A 34 4.46 -10.11 21.20
CA ILE A 34 3.73 -9.37 20.17
C ILE A 34 4.72 -8.81 19.16
N VAL A 35 4.32 -8.78 17.90
CA VAL A 35 5.17 -8.34 16.80
C VAL A 35 4.37 -7.44 15.86
N ALA A 36 5.01 -6.39 15.36
CA ALA A 36 4.51 -5.57 14.26
C ALA A 36 5.61 -5.37 13.21
N VAL A 37 5.19 -5.35 11.95
CA VAL A 37 6.01 -4.98 10.80
C VAL A 37 5.25 -3.93 10.00
N TRP A 38 5.91 -2.81 9.71
CA TRP A 38 5.32 -1.71 8.98
C TRP A 38 6.32 -1.06 8.04
N VAL A 39 5.79 -0.29 7.11
CA VAL A 39 6.55 0.43 6.09
C VAL A 39 6.51 1.92 6.44
N GLU A 40 7.68 2.55 6.44
CA GLU A 40 7.85 4.00 6.49
C GLU A 40 8.52 4.48 5.20
N THR A 41 8.27 5.73 4.82
CA THR A 41 9.08 6.42 3.81
C THR A 41 10.50 6.64 4.37
N ALA A 42 11.47 6.95 3.50
CA ALA A 42 12.82 7.31 3.94
C ALA A 42 12.85 8.46 4.98
N ALA A 43 11.86 9.37 4.92
CA ALA A 43 11.70 10.49 5.85
C ALA A 43 11.01 10.12 7.19
N GLY A 44 10.65 8.84 7.39
CA GLY A 44 9.95 8.36 8.59
C GLY A 44 8.43 8.55 8.57
N GLY A 45 7.85 8.88 7.42
CA GLY A 45 6.39 8.97 7.27
C GLY A 45 5.77 7.58 7.21
N PHE A 46 4.72 7.34 8.00
CA PHE A 46 4.03 6.05 8.01
C PHE A 46 3.32 5.77 6.68
N VAL A 47 3.51 4.56 6.13
CA VAL A 47 2.88 4.12 4.87
C VAL A 47 1.76 3.11 5.15
N LYS A 48 2.10 1.96 5.73
CA LYS A 48 1.18 0.85 5.99
C LYS A 48 1.75 -0.16 6.98
N THR A 49 0.90 -0.80 7.78
CA THR A 49 1.28 -1.99 8.56
C THR A 49 1.07 -3.23 7.70
N ILE A 50 2.10 -4.06 7.57
CA ILE A 50 2.08 -5.23 6.67
C ILE A 50 2.04 -6.57 7.42
N GLY A 51 2.22 -6.55 8.75
CA GLY A 51 1.99 -7.70 9.61
C GLY A 51 1.86 -7.30 11.07
N ARG A 52 0.88 -7.88 11.79
CA ARG A 52 0.70 -7.65 13.23
C ARG A 52 0.22 -8.90 13.94
N TRP A 53 1.01 -9.40 14.88
CA TRP A 53 0.69 -10.54 15.74
C TRP A 53 0.49 -10.09 17.19
N ALA A 54 -0.55 -9.28 17.41
CA ALA A 54 -0.75 -8.54 18.66
C ALA A 54 -2.22 -8.40 19.05
N ASN A 55 -2.98 -9.50 19.03
CA ASN A 55 -4.41 -9.48 19.37
C ASN A 55 -4.67 -8.86 20.76
N LYS A 56 -3.86 -9.24 21.76
CA LYS A 56 -3.79 -8.57 23.06
C LYS A 56 -2.53 -7.72 23.12
N ARG A 57 -2.56 -6.65 23.92
CA ARG A 57 -1.38 -5.83 24.27
C ARG A 57 -0.75 -5.07 23.10
N ARG A 58 -1.50 -4.79 22.03
CA ARG A 58 -0.99 -3.97 20.91
C ARG A 58 -0.46 -2.59 21.34
N LEU A 59 -0.99 -2.04 22.44
CA LEU A 59 -0.57 -0.75 22.99
C LEU A 59 0.84 -0.78 23.62
N GLU A 60 1.40 -1.96 23.86
CA GLU A 60 2.76 -2.08 24.42
C GLU A 60 3.85 -1.89 23.35
N MET A 61 3.51 -2.01 22.05
CA MET A 61 4.41 -1.70 20.94
C MET A 61 4.39 -0.19 20.67
N THR A 62 5.04 0.58 21.53
CA THR A 62 4.91 2.05 21.58
C THR A 62 5.49 2.72 20.34
N THR A 63 6.52 2.14 19.70
CA THR A 63 7.12 2.71 18.50
C THR A 63 6.17 2.57 17.32
N TRP A 64 5.64 1.36 17.10
CA TRP A 64 4.62 1.10 16.09
C TRP A 64 3.36 1.91 16.36
N VAL A 65 2.86 1.99 17.60
CA VAL A 65 1.69 2.82 17.95
C VAL A 65 1.95 4.30 17.65
N GLY A 66 3.18 4.79 17.89
CA GLY A 66 3.57 6.16 17.55
C GLY A 66 3.53 6.44 16.05
N ALA A 67 3.88 5.47 15.21
CA ALA A 67 3.87 5.59 13.75
C ALA A 67 2.48 5.35 13.15
N ALA A 68 1.84 4.23 13.49
CA ALA A 68 0.57 3.78 12.92
C ALA A 68 -0.66 4.43 13.59
N GLY A 69 -0.55 4.82 14.85
CA GLY A 69 -1.71 5.19 15.69
C GLY A 69 -2.44 3.98 16.27
N VAL A 70 -3.26 4.22 17.29
CA VAL A 70 -3.93 3.19 18.11
C VAL A 70 -5.03 2.40 17.39
N GLY A 71 -5.52 2.94 16.26
CA GLY A 71 -6.70 2.46 15.52
C GLY A 71 -6.37 1.85 14.17
N ASP A 72 -5.12 1.42 13.94
CA ASP A 72 -4.73 0.84 12.66
C ASP A 72 -5.49 -0.47 12.38
N THR A 73 -6.49 -0.39 11.51
CA THR A 73 -7.38 -1.50 11.10
C THR A 73 -6.88 -2.25 9.88
N ASP A 74 -5.97 -1.67 9.10
CA ASP A 74 -5.43 -2.23 7.84
C ASP A 74 -4.29 -3.24 8.08
N ALA A 75 -4.02 -3.58 9.34
CA ALA A 75 -3.02 -4.58 9.68
C ALA A 75 -3.60 -5.99 9.53
N VAL A 76 -2.91 -6.84 8.78
CA VAL A 76 -3.13 -8.30 8.81
C VAL A 76 -2.93 -8.78 10.25
N MET A 77 -4.05 -9.13 10.92
CA MET A 77 -4.07 -9.48 12.34
C MET A 77 -3.89 -10.98 12.54
N GLY A 78 -2.75 -11.36 13.12
CA GLY A 78 -2.54 -12.66 13.75
C GLY A 78 -2.81 -12.62 15.26
N ALA A 79 -3.06 -13.79 15.84
CA ALA A 79 -3.11 -13.96 17.30
C ALA A 79 -1.77 -13.56 17.95
N THR A 80 -1.81 -13.15 19.22
CA THR A 80 -0.61 -12.99 20.04
C THR A 80 0.17 -14.30 20.04
N ARG A 81 1.49 -14.23 19.86
CA ARG A 81 2.33 -15.43 19.71
C ARG A 81 2.52 -16.11 21.05
N THR A 82 2.46 -17.44 21.04
CA THR A 82 2.73 -18.27 22.21
C THR A 82 4.22 -18.51 22.44
N SER A 83 5.05 -18.33 21.42
CA SER A 83 6.49 -18.48 21.51
C SER A 83 7.26 -17.56 20.54
N HIS A 84 8.59 -17.48 20.71
CA HIS A 84 9.51 -16.86 19.74
C HIS A 84 9.82 -17.77 18.55
N ASN A 85 9.51 -19.05 18.65
CA ASN A 85 9.77 -20.03 17.61
C ASN A 85 8.80 -19.84 16.43
N GLY A 86 9.23 -20.33 15.27
CA GLY A 86 8.48 -20.26 14.02
C GLY A 86 8.77 -19.01 13.20
N THR A 87 8.68 -19.19 11.89
CA THR A 87 8.83 -18.12 10.90
C THR A 87 7.53 -17.33 10.80
N LEU A 88 7.66 -16.01 10.81
CA LEU A 88 6.60 -15.06 10.52
C LEU A 88 6.75 -14.56 9.10
N THR A 89 5.61 -14.35 8.44
CA THR A 89 5.54 -13.83 7.07
C THR A 89 4.62 -12.62 7.04
N ALA A 90 5.12 -11.50 6.50
CA ALA A 90 4.35 -10.32 6.17
C ALA A 90 4.46 -10.07 4.66
N VAL A 91 3.38 -9.59 4.05
CA VAL A 91 3.36 -9.28 2.62
C VAL A 91 2.89 -7.86 2.44
N TRP A 92 3.65 -7.08 1.66
CA TRP A 92 3.25 -5.79 1.19
C TRP A 92 2.88 -5.86 -0.29
N ASP A 93 1.66 -5.44 -0.60
CA ASP A 93 1.08 -5.34 -1.94
C ASP A 93 1.40 -4.01 -2.64
N MET A 94 2.41 -3.29 -2.16
CA MET A 94 2.81 -1.98 -2.64
C MET A 94 1.73 -0.89 -2.49
N THR A 95 0.75 -1.06 -1.59
CA THR A 95 -0.26 -0.02 -1.30
C THR A 95 0.02 0.76 -0.02
N GLN A 96 -0.53 1.96 0.07
CA GLN A 96 -0.56 2.75 1.29
C GLN A 96 -1.81 2.41 2.12
N ARG A 97 -1.90 2.89 3.36
CA ARG A 97 -3.10 2.73 4.23
C ARG A 97 -4.43 3.13 3.56
N GLY A 98 -4.41 4.05 2.60
CA GLY A 98 -5.60 4.48 1.85
C GLY A 98 -5.93 3.63 0.62
N GLY A 99 -5.20 2.53 0.37
CA GLY A 99 -5.36 1.67 -0.81
C GLY A 99 -4.68 2.18 -2.08
N GLY A 100 -4.24 3.44 -2.12
CA GLY A 100 -3.46 3.98 -3.24
C GLY A 100 -2.09 3.30 -3.36
N VAL A 101 -1.58 3.16 -4.58
CA VAL A 101 -0.25 2.59 -4.84
C VAL A 101 0.84 3.49 -4.22
N ALA A 102 1.80 2.87 -3.53
CA ALA A 102 2.96 3.55 -3.01
C ALA A 102 3.92 3.93 -4.16
N PRO A 103 4.35 5.21 -4.26
CA PRO A 103 5.29 5.64 -5.29
C PRO A 103 6.59 4.87 -5.26
N ASP A 104 7.31 4.86 -6.39
CA ASP A 104 8.69 4.36 -6.39
C ASP A 104 9.59 5.24 -5.52
N GLY A 105 10.56 4.61 -4.87
CA GLY A 105 11.50 5.31 -4.00
C GLY A 105 11.98 4.47 -2.82
N ALA A 106 12.68 5.17 -1.93
CA ALA A 106 13.28 4.59 -0.74
C ALA A 106 12.28 4.51 0.43
N TYR A 107 12.26 3.35 1.06
CA TYR A 107 11.42 2.98 2.19
C TYR A 107 12.25 2.33 3.28
N LYS A 108 11.69 2.29 4.48
CA LYS A 108 12.20 1.53 5.61
C LYS A 108 11.16 0.48 5.99
N ILE A 109 11.58 -0.78 6.02
CA ILE A 109 10.80 -1.85 6.62
C ILE A 109 11.19 -1.90 8.09
N ARG A 110 10.22 -1.63 8.95
CA ARG A 110 10.40 -1.44 10.38
C ARG A 110 9.80 -2.61 11.12
N PHE A 111 10.48 -3.04 12.17
CA PHE A 111 10.09 -4.17 12.98
C PHE A 111 10.09 -3.76 14.45
N GLU A 112 9.07 -4.20 15.18
CA GLU A 112 9.02 -4.12 16.62
C GLU A 112 8.52 -5.45 17.19
N SER A 113 9.21 -5.94 18.22
CA SER A 113 8.79 -7.10 19.00
C SER A 113 8.87 -6.74 20.47
N ALA A 114 7.81 -7.07 21.21
CA ALA A 114 7.75 -6.86 22.64
C ALA A 114 7.28 -8.13 23.37
N ASP A 115 7.94 -8.42 24.48
CA ASP A 115 7.66 -9.53 25.40
C ASP A 115 7.50 -9.01 26.84
N ARG A 116 7.06 -7.74 26.96
CA ARG A 116 6.96 -6.96 28.19
C ARG A 116 5.85 -5.91 28.11
N ASN A 117 5.59 -5.21 29.22
CA ASN A 117 4.70 -4.05 29.24
C ASN A 117 5.40 -2.80 28.68
N SER A 118 4.62 -1.81 28.26
CA SER A 118 5.07 -0.49 27.82
C SER A 118 5.97 0.20 28.86
N GLY A 119 6.96 0.93 28.38
CA GLY A 119 7.96 1.63 29.21
C GLY A 119 9.29 0.89 29.40
N ALA A 120 9.40 -0.34 28.91
CA ALA A 120 10.66 -1.10 28.85
C ALA A 120 11.11 -1.33 27.39
N SER A 121 12.40 -1.57 27.16
CA SER A 121 12.98 -1.65 25.81
C SER A 121 12.37 -2.78 24.97
N SER A 122 11.73 -2.43 23.85
CA SER A 122 11.33 -3.37 22.80
C SER A 122 12.54 -3.75 21.92
N ASN A 123 12.44 -4.90 21.26
CA ASN A 123 13.31 -5.25 20.14
C ASN A 123 12.88 -4.41 18.93
N LEU A 124 13.81 -3.61 18.38
CA LEU A 124 13.58 -2.73 17.24
C LEU A 124 14.59 -3.03 16.14
N PHE A 125 14.11 -3.09 14.90
CA PHE A 125 14.97 -3.32 13.74
C PHE A 125 14.45 -2.58 12.50
N SER A 126 15.35 -2.28 11.57
CA SER A 126 15.07 -1.50 10.38
C SER A 126 15.89 -2.05 9.22
N VAL A 127 15.23 -2.23 8.07
CA VAL A 127 15.88 -2.61 6.81
C VAL A 127 15.50 -1.60 5.76
N ASP A 128 16.48 -1.06 5.05
CA ASP A 128 16.21 -0.17 3.91
C ASP A 128 15.74 -1.00 2.71
N PHE A 129 14.72 -0.48 2.02
CA PHE A 129 14.11 -1.11 0.85
C PHE A 129 13.90 -0.06 -0.24
N ASN A 130 14.24 -0.38 -1.49
CA ASN A 130 14.03 0.51 -2.62
C ASN A 130 13.00 -0.10 -3.58
N LYS A 131 11.84 0.54 -3.69
CA LYS A 131 10.81 0.17 -4.67
C LYS A 131 11.17 0.82 -6.02
N ASN A 132 11.65 0.03 -6.97
CA ASN A 132 12.13 0.52 -8.26
C ASN A 132 11.66 -0.33 -9.46
N GLY A 133 10.73 -1.26 -9.26
CA GLY A 133 10.25 -2.18 -10.29
C GLY A 133 11.20 -3.34 -10.62
N THR A 134 12.41 -3.38 -10.05
CA THR A 134 13.37 -4.47 -10.29
C THR A 134 13.31 -5.49 -9.16
N ALA A 135 13.09 -6.75 -9.49
CA ALA A 135 13.07 -7.84 -8.51
C ALA A 135 14.38 -7.86 -7.70
N SER A 136 14.28 -8.13 -6.40
CA SER A 136 15.44 -8.21 -5.52
C SER A 136 15.20 -9.15 -4.34
N ASN A 137 16.29 -9.73 -3.84
CA ASN A 137 16.31 -10.56 -2.65
C ASN A 137 17.38 -10.03 -1.69
N ASN A 138 17.01 -9.75 -0.45
CA ASN A 138 17.93 -9.29 0.59
C ASN A 138 17.75 -10.16 1.84
N SER A 139 18.84 -10.47 2.55
CA SER A 139 18.81 -11.20 3.82
C SER A 139 19.69 -10.52 4.85
N THR A 140 19.18 -10.39 6.07
CA THR A 140 19.83 -9.69 7.18
C THR A 140 19.31 -10.18 8.53
N SER A 141 19.86 -9.67 9.63
CA SER A 141 19.42 -9.94 11.00
C SER A 141 19.88 -8.81 11.93
N GLY A 142 19.16 -8.59 13.03
CA GLY A 142 19.50 -7.56 13.99
C GLY A 142 18.33 -7.21 14.91
N GLY A 143 18.63 -6.52 16.02
CA GLY A 143 17.60 -5.99 16.91
C GLY A 143 16.63 -7.02 17.50
N GLY A 144 17.07 -8.28 17.65
CA GLY A 144 16.22 -9.39 18.12
C GLY A 144 15.39 -10.07 17.02
N PHE A 145 15.71 -9.83 15.75
CA PHE A 145 15.12 -10.48 14.58
C PHE A 145 16.19 -11.27 13.83
N ASN A 146 15.90 -12.54 13.55
CA ASN A 146 16.82 -13.45 12.87
C ASN A 146 16.23 -13.92 11.54
N ASN A 147 17.11 -14.21 10.58
CA ASN A 147 16.75 -14.74 9.26
C ASN A 147 15.73 -13.84 8.56
N VAL A 148 15.93 -12.52 8.64
CA VAL A 148 15.08 -11.55 7.97
C VAL A 148 15.39 -11.61 6.49
N THR A 149 14.45 -12.07 5.68
CA THR A 149 14.55 -12.13 4.22
C THR A 149 13.47 -11.28 3.60
N LEU A 150 13.86 -10.42 2.66
CA LEU A 150 12.99 -9.58 1.85
C LEU A 150 13.05 -10.11 0.41
N VAL A 151 11.91 -10.53 -0.13
CA VAL A 151 11.74 -10.99 -1.51
C VAL A 151 10.79 -10.04 -2.23
N TYR A 152 11.33 -9.23 -3.14
CA TYR A 152 10.57 -8.29 -3.96
C TYR A 152 10.47 -8.84 -5.38
N THR A 153 9.24 -9.00 -5.87
CA THR A 153 8.98 -9.60 -7.19
C THR A 153 9.29 -8.69 -8.37
N GLY A 154 9.44 -7.38 -8.12
CA GLY A 154 9.52 -6.37 -9.18
C GLY A 154 8.23 -6.29 -10.00
N ARG A 155 8.28 -5.49 -11.07
CA ARG A 155 7.24 -5.45 -12.10
C ARG A 155 7.49 -6.58 -13.07
N THR A 156 6.50 -7.42 -13.29
CA THR A 156 6.50 -8.19 -14.54
C THR A 156 6.06 -7.22 -15.62
N THR A 157 6.95 -6.90 -16.57
CA THR A 157 6.48 -6.35 -17.83
C THR A 157 5.55 -7.39 -18.43
N PRO A 158 4.29 -7.05 -18.75
CA PRO A 158 3.45 -7.95 -19.51
C PRO A 158 4.25 -8.41 -20.74
N PRO A 159 4.18 -9.69 -21.12
CA PRO A 159 4.77 -10.10 -22.38
C PRO A 159 4.25 -9.15 -23.47
N PRO A 160 5.12 -8.67 -24.37
CA PRO A 160 4.68 -7.79 -25.44
C PRO A 160 3.48 -8.44 -26.13
N PRO A 161 2.46 -7.65 -26.51
CA PRO A 161 1.33 -8.20 -27.26
C PRO A 161 1.89 -8.98 -28.46
N PRO A 162 1.30 -10.13 -28.81
CA PRO A 162 1.69 -10.80 -30.04
C PRO A 162 1.65 -9.78 -31.18
N PRO A 163 2.62 -9.79 -32.10
CA PRO A 163 2.65 -8.85 -33.20
C PRO A 163 1.29 -8.87 -33.92
N SER A 164 0.62 -7.72 -33.99
CA SER A 164 -0.72 -7.55 -34.56
C SER A 164 -0.79 -7.89 -36.05
N ASP A 165 0.36 -8.07 -36.68
CA ASP A 165 0.52 -8.21 -38.12
C ASP A 165 1.47 -9.35 -38.47
N ALA A 166 1.29 -10.53 -37.89
CA ALA A 166 1.58 -11.70 -38.71
C ALA A 166 0.58 -11.61 -39.86
N PRO A 167 1.02 -11.38 -41.12
CA PRO A 167 0.11 -11.42 -42.24
C PRO A 167 -0.60 -12.75 -42.13
N VAL A 168 -1.92 -12.72 -42.01
CA VAL A 168 -2.71 -13.87 -42.42
C VAL A 168 -2.33 -14.04 -43.87
N GLY A 169 -1.35 -14.92 -44.12
CA GLY A 169 -0.99 -15.31 -45.47
C GLY A 169 -2.29 -15.65 -46.16
N PRO A 170 -2.47 -15.24 -47.44
CA PRO A 170 -3.73 -15.39 -48.12
C PRO A 170 -4.20 -16.81 -47.87
N SER A 171 -5.34 -16.94 -47.18
CA SER A 171 -5.96 -18.21 -46.93
C SER A 171 -6.03 -18.88 -48.27
N ASP A 172 -5.16 -19.87 -48.48
CA ASP A 172 -5.19 -20.70 -49.65
C ASP A 172 -6.54 -21.40 -49.55
N SER A 173 -7.53 -20.82 -50.21
CA SER A 173 -8.75 -21.48 -50.60
C SER A 173 -8.39 -22.51 -51.66
N GLY A 174 -7.51 -23.44 -51.27
CA GLY A 174 -7.33 -24.74 -51.87
C GLY A 174 -8.66 -25.46 -51.69
N VAL A 175 -9.61 -25.08 -52.54
CA VAL A 175 -10.66 -25.96 -53.02
C VAL A 175 -9.91 -27.16 -53.55
N SER A 176 -9.78 -28.19 -52.71
CA SER A 176 -9.35 -29.49 -53.19
C SER A 176 -10.51 -30.01 -54.05
N PRO A 177 -10.33 -30.20 -55.37
CA PRO A 177 -11.39 -30.71 -56.23
C PRO A 177 -11.44 -32.23 -56.07
N ALA A 178 -11.90 -32.71 -54.91
CA ALA A 178 -12.14 -34.12 -54.66
C ALA A 178 -13.06 -34.32 -53.45
N ASP A 179 -14.27 -33.76 -53.48
CA ASP A 179 -15.36 -34.32 -52.68
C ASP A 179 -16.73 -34.15 -53.37
N THR A 180 -16.90 -34.90 -54.46
CA THR A 180 -18.22 -35.26 -54.97
C THR A 180 -18.79 -36.35 -54.07
N GLY A 181 -19.57 -35.98 -53.06
CA GLY A 181 -20.14 -36.94 -52.12
C GLY A 181 -21.34 -36.47 -51.30
N VAL A 182 -22.01 -35.37 -51.63
CA VAL A 182 -23.27 -34.97 -50.96
C VAL A 182 -24.44 -35.70 -51.60
N VAL A 183 -24.83 -36.81 -50.99
CA VAL A 183 -26.15 -37.42 -51.17
C VAL A 183 -27.16 -36.55 -50.43
N ILE A 184 -27.97 -35.80 -51.18
CA ILE A 184 -29.17 -35.13 -50.67
C ILE A 184 -30.25 -36.22 -50.48
N PRO A 185 -30.72 -36.50 -49.25
CA PRO A 185 -31.95 -37.26 -49.08
C PRO A 185 -33.15 -36.39 -49.50
N PRO A 186 -34.10 -36.95 -50.26
CA PRO A 186 -35.40 -36.32 -50.42
C PRO A 186 -36.17 -36.60 -49.12
N ASP A 187 -36.39 -35.58 -48.29
CA ASP A 187 -37.70 -35.32 -47.69
C ASP A 187 -37.62 -34.11 -46.78
N GLY A 188 -38.57 -33.21 -47.01
CA GLY A 188 -38.59 -31.86 -46.50
C GLY A 188 -38.85 -31.75 -45.00
N ALA A 189 -38.23 -30.74 -44.41
CA ALA A 189 -38.82 -29.92 -43.35
C ALA A 189 -37.97 -28.65 -43.23
N LEU A 190 -38.53 -27.52 -43.66
CA LEU A 190 -38.05 -26.19 -43.27
C LEU A 190 -38.53 -25.92 -41.84
N PRO A 191 -37.70 -25.36 -40.93
CA PRO A 191 -38.22 -24.53 -39.86
C PRO A 191 -38.02 -23.06 -40.18
N ALA A 192 -39.06 -22.33 -39.84
CA ALA A 192 -39.24 -20.89 -39.94
C ALA A 192 -38.19 -20.10 -39.15
N ASP A 193 -37.71 -19.03 -39.79
CA ASP A 193 -37.90 -17.64 -39.37
C ASP A 193 -38.46 -17.41 -37.96
N GLN A 194 -37.81 -16.50 -37.22
CA GLN A 194 -38.38 -15.34 -36.51
C GLN A 194 -37.56 -15.03 -35.24
N GLY A 195 -37.21 -13.76 -35.03
CA GLY A 195 -36.86 -13.28 -33.70
C GLY A 195 -35.88 -12.13 -33.61
N ALA A 196 -36.28 -10.97 -34.10
CA ALA A 196 -35.68 -9.69 -33.71
C ALA A 196 -35.81 -9.44 -32.19
N SER A 197 -34.82 -8.81 -31.57
CA SER A 197 -35.09 -7.76 -30.58
C SER A 197 -33.89 -6.83 -30.40
N SER A 198 -34.07 -5.62 -30.89
CA SER A 198 -33.35 -4.40 -30.51
C SER A 198 -33.52 -4.13 -29.01
N GLY A 199 -32.49 -3.58 -28.37
CA GLY A 199 -32.51 -3.19 -26.97
C GLY A 199 -31.51 -2.07 -26.69
N ASP A 200 -31.74 -0.91 -27.31
CA ASP A 200 -31.13 0.35 -26.93
C ASP A 200 -31.60 0.74 -25.53
N GLY A 201 -30.65 0.91 -24.61
CA GLY A 201 -30.90 1.31 -23.22
C GLY A 201 -29.83 2.29 -22.76
N GLY A 202 -29.77 3.47 -23.40
CA GLY A 202 -28.99 4.59 -22.93
C GLY A 202 -29.62 5.22 -21.69
N LEU A 203 -28.88 5.26 -20.59
CA LEU A 203 -29.12 6.20 -19.48
C LEU A 203 -27.84 6.98 -19.20
N ASN A 204 -27.78 8.14 -19.83
CA ASN A 204 -26.92 9.27 -19.49
C ASN A 204 -27.45 9.90 -18.19
N ALA A 205 -26.77 9.68 -17.07
CA ALA A 205 -26.98 10.44 -15.84
C ALA A 205 -25.78 11.37 -15.60
N ASN A 206 -25.71 12.43 -16.40
CA ASN A 206 -24.88 13.58 -16.14
C ASN A 206 -25.67 14.55 -15.23
N VAL A 207 -25.47 14.44 -13.91
CA VAL A 207 -25.92 15.46 -12.95
C VAL A 207 -24.69 15.95 -12.19
N PRO A 208 -24.21 17.18 -12.42
CA PRO A 208 -23.16 17.76 -11.59
C PRO A 208 -23.78 18.25 -10.29
N VAL A 209 -23.46 17.59 -9.18
CA VAL A 209 -23.68 18.14 -7.83
C VAL A 209 -22.59 19.18 -7.58
N GLU A 210 -22.98 20.44 -7.68
CA GLU A 210 -22.22 21.58 -7.18
C GLU A 210 -22.05 21.50 -5.66
N GLY A 211 -20.88 21.92 -5.17
CA GLY A 211 -20.76 22.53 -3.84
C GLY A 211 -19.97 21.74 -2.80
N CYS A 212 -18.64 21.93 -2.82
CA CYS A 212 -17.83 22.30 -1.64
C CYS A 212 -16.36 22.49 -2.09
N ARG A 213 -16.04 23.70 -2.59
CA ARG A 213 -14.64 24.14 -2.75
C ARG A 213 -14.13 24.60 -1.38
N CYS A 214 -13.03 24.01 -0.92
CA CYS A 214 -12.17 24.63 0.09
C CYS A 214 -11.04 25.33 -0.65
N ASP A 215 -11.18 26.63 -0.89
CA ASP A 215 -10.07 27.44 -1.38
C ASP A 215 -8.98 27.49 -0.30
N ALA A 216 -7.80 26.97 -0.62
CA ALA A 216 -6.61 27.15 0.19
C ALA A 216 -6.12 28.59 -0.01
N ALA A 217 -6.33 29.44 0.99
CA ALA A 217 -5.72 30.76 1.03
C ALA A 217 -4.19 30.62 1.09
N ALA A 218 -3.53 31.11 0.05
CA ALA A 218 -2.10 31.35 0.04
C ALA A 218 -1.80 32.56 0.94
N ASP A 219 -1.23 32.32 2.12
CA ASP A 219 -0.70 33.40 2.94
C ASP A 219 0.77 33.64 2.61
N SER A 220 0.98 34.78 1.95
CA SER A 220 2.25 35.43 1.68
C SER A 220 2.80 36.01 2.99
N ALA A 221 3.78 35.35 3.61
CA ALA A 221 4.55 35.96 4.69
C ALA A 221 5.78 36.68 4.13
N ARG A 222 5.66 38.01 4.05
CA ARG A 222 6.72 38.97 3.76
C ARG A 222 7.74 39.00 4.90
N GLY A 223 9.02 39.03 4.51
CA GLY A 223 10.11 39.86 5.03
C GLY A 223 10.29 40.04 6.55
N ALA A 224 11.41 39.54 7.06
CA ALA A 224 12.18 40.23 8.09
C ALA A 224 13.69 40.08 7.79
N THR A 225 14.21 41.09 7.10
CA THR A 225 15.64 41.43 7.05
C THR A 225 16.13 41.76 8.46
N GLY A 226 17.27 41.20 8.86
CA GLY A 226 17.90 41.50 10.14
C GLY A 226 19.32 40.96 10.20
N SER A 227 20.22 41.57 9.44
CA SER A 227 21.66 41.45 9.64
C SER A 227 22.03 42.33 10.84
N LEU A 228 22.59 41.75 11.91
CA LEU A 228 23.35 42.53 12.89
C LEU A 228 24.56 41.73 13.36
N VAL A 229 25.70 42.35 13.10
CA VAL A 229 27.06 41.93 13.39
C VAL A 229 27.40 42.22 14.86
N LEU A 230 28.00 41.23 15.54
CA LEU A 230 29.06 41.31 16.54
C LEU A 230 28.89 42.23 17.79
N LEU A 231 28.81 41.63 18.98
CA LEU A 231 29.61 42.03 20.17
C LEU A 231 29.58 40.97 21.29
N LEU A 232 30.79 40.65 21.78
CA LEU A 232 31.14 39.74 22.87
C LEU A 232 30.70 40.26 24.25
N LEU A 233 30.25 39.35 25.15
CA LEU A 233 30.86 39.04 26.46
C LEU A 233 29.89 38.28 27.41
N LEU A 234 30.36 37.12 27.88
CA LEU A 234 30.18 36.46 29.20
C LEU A 234 28.80 36.40 29.89
N GLY A 235 28.36 35.17 30.22
CA GLY A 235 27.49 34.93 31.37
C GLY A 235 26.64 33.67 31.30
N LEU A 236 27.04 32.63 32.03
CA LEU A 236 26.23 31.45 32.37
C LEU A 236 24.82 31.85 32.83
N LEU A 237 23.83 31.02 32.50
CA LEU A 237 22.94 30.31 33.43
C LEU A 237 21.51 30.16 32.86
N TRP A 238 21.01 28.91 32.94
CA TRP A 238 19.62 28.45 32.81
C TRP A 238 19.03 28.12 31.43
N LEU A 239 18.96 26.81 31.19
CA LEU A 239 18.11 26.14 30.22
C LEU A 239 16.77 25.80 30.93
N SER A 240 15.67 26.44 30.54
CA SER A 240 14.33 26.07 30.99
C SER A 240 13.32 26.02 29.85
N THR A 241 12.90 24.78 29.57
CA THR A 241 11.52 24.33 29.38
C THR A 241 10.69 24.86 28.19
N ARG A 242 10.40 23.89 27.30
CA ARG A 242 9.37 23.85 26.25
C ARG A 242 8.00 24.33 26.74
N TYR A 243 7.17 24.92 25.87
CA TYR A 243 5.83 24.43 25.49
C TYR A 243 5.10 25.48 24.64
N ALA A 244 5.09 25.31 23.31
CA ALA A 244 4.16 26.02 22.44
C ALA A 244 2.85 25.23 22.38
N SER A 245 1.80 25.80 22.97
CA SER A 245 0.44 25.29 23.00
C SER A 245 -0.27 25.58 21.68
N ALA A 246 -0.27 24.61 20.76
CA ALA A 246 -1.09 24.68 19.55
C ALA A 246 -2.57 24.46 19.91
N ARG A 247 -3.34 25.55 19.94
CA ARG A 247 -4.81 25.54 20.05
C ARG A 247 -5.42 24.81 18.86
N ARG A 248 -6.08 23.67 19.11
CA ARG A 248 -6.96 23.02 18.13
C ARG A 248 -8.20 23.89 17.92
N ARG A 249 -8.38 24.47 16.73
CA ARG A 249 -9.68 25.00 16.29
C ARG A 249 -10.55 23.82 15.88
N ARG A 250 -11.70 23.66 16.54
CA ARG A 250 -12.74 22.71 16.15
C ARG A 250 -13.49 23.30 14.96
N CYS A 251 -13.38 22.68 13.79
CA CYS A 251 -14.36 22.89 12.73
C CYS A 251 -15.57 22.00 13.03
N SER A 252 -16.69 22.61 13.42
CA SER A 252 -17.98 21.94 13.57
C SER A 252 -18.75 22.10 12.27
N CYS A 253 -18.83 21.05 11.45
CA CYS A 253 -19.76 21.00 10.32
C CYS A 253 -21.16 20.68 10.87
N ARG A 254 -22.06 21.66 10.84
CA ARG A 254 -23.49 21.49 11.17
C ARG A 254 -24.20 21.06 9.89
N ALA A 255 -24.86 19.90 9.90
CA ALA A 255 -25.65 19.42 8.76
C ALA A 255 -26.85 20.35 8.47
N PRO A 256 -27.26 20.53 7.20
CA PRO A 256 -28.47 21.27 6.86
C PRO A 256 -29.72 20.49 7.29
N ARG A 257 -30.66 21.19 7.94
CA ARG A 257 -32.00 20.68 8.22
C ARG A 257 -32.79 20.66 6.92
N CYS A 258 -33.30 19.51 6.51
CA CYS A 258 -34.42 19.44 5.56
C CYS A 258 -35.68 19.94 6.29
N ALA A 259 -36.34 20.95 5.73
CA ALA A 259 -37.68 21.37 6.14
C ALA A 259 -38.74 20.49 5.43
N PRO A 260 -39.94 20.31 6.03
CA PRO A 260 -41.01 19.48 5.47
C PRO A 260 -41.64 20.10 4.21
#